data_AF-A0A521I864-F1
#
_entry.id   AF-A0A521I864-F1
#
_cell.length_a   1.000
_cell.length_b   1.000
_cell.length_c   1.000
_cell.angle_alpha   90.00
_cell.angle_beta   90.00
_cell.angle_gamma   90.00
#
_symmetry.space_group_name_H-M   'P 1'
#
loop_
_entity.id
_entity.type
_entity.pdbx_description
1 polymer ?
#
loop_
_entity_poly.entity_id
_entity_poly.type
_entity_poly.pdbx_seq_one_letter_code
_entity_poly.pdbx_strand_id
1 'polypeptide(L)'
;QSLPRRITLDFRDVFSSGFAFDRISGSIDVAKGVLRTDDLEIRGPAARIRMRGVADIEAETQDLKVAVQPTLSESVAVGAAAGLVNPVAGVVAYVAQKVLSDPIEKFFAYEYVITGTWADPVVSKSGSAAADLATGRSDGGR
;
A
#
# COMPACT_ATOMS: atom_id res chain seq x y z
N GLN A 1 0.36 -18.11 47.78
CA GLN A 1 0.93 -18.48 46.46
C GLN A 1 0.05 -17.88 45.39
N SER A 2 0.53 -16.84 44.69
CA SER A 2 -0.24 -16.05 43.72
C SER A 2 -0.28 -16.72 42.34
N LEU A 3 -1.48 -16.87 41.77
CA LEU A 3 -1.66 -17.29 40.38
C LEU A 3 -1.08 -16.23 39.43
N PRO A 4 -0.37 -16.61 38.35
CA PRO A 4 0.10 -15.64 37.37
C PRO A 4 -1.12 -15.00 36.71
N ARG A 5 -1.18 -13.66 36.76
CA ARG A 5 -2.18 -12.88 36.01
C ARG A 5 -2.02 -13.25 34.54
N ARG A 6 -3.05 -13.87 33.96
CA ARG A 6 -3.16 -14.01 32.51
C ARG A 6 -3.21 -12.60 31.95
N ILE A 7 -2.15 -12.19 31.25
CA ILE A 7 -2.22 -11.04 30.36
C ILE A 7 -3.08 -11.50 29.19
N THR A 8 -4.38 -11.25 29.28
CA THR A 8 -5.23 -11.29 28.09
C THR A 8 -4.89 -10.04 27.32
N LEU A 9 -3.97 -10.15 26.35
CA LEU A 9 -3.80 -9.08 25.38
C LEU A 9 -5.06 -9.10 24.52
N ASP A 10 -5.99 -8.17 24.77
CA ASP A 10 -7.14 -7.97 23.91
C ASP A 10 -6.65 -7.27 22.63
N PHE A 11 -6.21 -8.07 21.66
CA PHE A 11 -5.67 -7.59 20.39
C PHE A 11 -6.68 -6.79 19.55
N ARG A 12 -7.94 -6.70 19.98
CA ARG A 12 -8.94 -5.87 19.30
C ARG A 12 -8.67 -4.37 19.48
N ASP A 13 -7.98 -3.94 20.54
CA ASP A 13 -7.69 -2.52 20.79
C ASP A 13 -6.50 -1.96 19.98
N VAL A 14 -5.59 -2.82 19.52
CA VAL A 14 -4.43 -2.40 18.69
C VAL A 14 -4.73 -2.35 17.19
N PHE A 15 -5.85 -2.96 16.76
CA PHE A 15 -6.25 -3.01 15.34
C PHE A 15 -7.60 -2.31 15.04
N SER A 16 -8.22 -1.63 16.01
CA SER A 16 -9.54 -0.98 15.85
C SER A 16 -9.52 0.50 15.47
N SER A 17 -8.36 1.15 15.36
CA SER A 17 -8.22 2.61 15.48
C SER A 17 -7.75 3.39 14.23
N GLY A 18 -7.76 2.77 13.04
CA GLY A 18 -7.36 3.41 11.78
C GLY A 18 -5.94 3.05 11.33
N PHE A 19 -5.36 3.85 10.44
CA PHE A 19 -4.00 3.62 9.92
C PHE A 19 -2.95 4.19 10.89
N ALA A 20 -2.19 3.32 11.55
CA ALA A 20 -1.05 3.75 12.36
C ALA A 20 0.01 4.41 11.45
N PHE A 21 0.47 5.59 11.82
CA PHE A 21 1.46 6.36 11.08
C PHE A 21 2.57 6.89 11.99
N ASP A 22 3.76 7.03 11.44
CA ASP A 22 4.93 7.66 12.06
C ASP A 22 5.18 9.06 11.49
N ARG A 23 4.73 9.35 10.26
CA ARG A 23 4.95 10.64 9.61
C ARG A 23 3.87 10.98 8.61
N ILE A 24 3.48 12.25 8.61
CA ILE A 24 2.73 12.90 7.53
C ILE A 24 3.62 14.00 6.96
N SER A 25 3.75 14.06 5.64
CA SER A 25 4.56 15.06 4.94
C SER A 25 3.95 15.43 3.60
N GLY A 26 4.13 16.67 3.14
CA GLY A 26 3.61 17.16 1.87
C GLY A 26 3.13 18.60 2.00
N SER A 27 2.54 19.11 0.92
CA SER A 27 1.98 20.44 0.83
C SER A 27 0.46 20.38 0.74
N ILE A 28 -0.21 21.36 1.36
CA ILE A 28 -1.65 21.55 1.24
C ILE A 28 -1.89 23.03 0.96
N ASP A 29 -2.46 23.31 -0.20
CA ASP A 29 -2.98 24.63 -0.54
C ASP A 29 -4.42 24.73 -0.08
N VAL A 30 -4.75 25.83 0.61
CA VAL A 30 -6.11 26.08 1.11
C VAL A 30 -6.64 27.37 0.50
N ALA A 31 -7.75 27.26 -0.22
CA ALA A 31 -8.43 28.41 -0.81
C ALA A 31 -9.94 28.26 -0.70
N LYS A 32 -10.59 29.20 -0.01
CA LYS A 32 -12.07 29.28 0.10
C LYS A 32 -12.70 27.95 0.56
N GLY A 33 -12.15 27.32 1.60
CA GLY A 33 -12.67 26.05 2.10
C GLY A 33 -12.29 24.82 1.29
N VAL A 34 -11.57 24.96 0.16
CA VAL A 34 -11.07 23.84 -0.63
C VAL A 34 -9.60 23.61 -0.32
N LEU A 35 -9.25 22.39 0.12
CA LEU A 35 -7.89 21.89 0.23
C LEU A 35 -7.48 21.27 -1.09
N ARG A 36 -6.22 21.47 -1.46
CA ARG A 36 -5.57 20.78 -2.57
C ARG A 36 -4.21 20.25 -2.12
N THR A 37 -3.88 19.05 -2.55
CA THR A 37 -2.55 18.46 -2.36
C THR A 37 -2.13 17.75 -3.63
N ASP A 38 -0.83 17.81 -3.95
CA ASP A 38 -0.23 17.04 -5.04
C ASP A 38 0.80 16.00 -4.55
N ASP A 39 1.24 16.10 -3.28
CA ASP A 39 2.37 15.33 -2.75
C ASP A 39 2.21 14.86 -1.29
N LEU A 40 0.98 14.83 -0.77
CA LEU A 40 0.71 14.33 0.58
C LEU A 40 1.09 12.85 0.70
N GLU A 41 1.98 12.56 1.64
CA GLU A 41 2.46 11.23 1.98
C GLU A 41 2.24 10.96 3.47
N ILE A 42 1.62 9.81 3.77
CA ILE A 42 1.51 9.25 5.12
C ILE A 42 2.35 7.98 5.18
N ARG A 43 3.32 7.94 6.09
CA ARG A 43 4.16 6.77 6.36
C ARG A 43 3.75 6.12 7.66
N GLY A 44 3.62 4.81 7.63
CA GLY A 44 3.37 3.98 8.79
C GLY A 44 4.15 2.68 8.74
N PRO A 45 4.13 1.90 9.83
CA PRO A 45 4.85 0.64 9.93
C PRO A 45 4.36 -0.42 8.94
N ALA A 46 3.09 -0.34 8.51
CA ALA A 46 2.44 -1.33 7.64
C ALA A 46 2.37 -0.90 6.16
N ALA A 47 2.45 0.40 5.86
CA ALA A 47 2.36 0.91 4.50
C ALA A 47 2.90 2.34 4.38
N ARG A 48 3.09 2.77 3.14
CA ARG A 48 3.21 4.17 2.72
C ARG A 48 2.02 4.51 1.84
N ILE A 49 1.33 5.60 2.17
CA ILE A 49 0.17 6.10 1.44
C ILE A 49 0.56 7.42 0.80
N ARG A 50 0.32 7.57 -0.50
CA ARG A 50 0.47 8.85 -1.22
C ARG A 50 -0.87 9.32 -1.75
N MET A 51 -1.15 10.59 -1.63
CA MET A 51 -2.45 11.18 -1.95
C MET A 51 -2.27 12.47 -2.74
N ARG A 52 -3.11 12.63 -3.76
CA ARG A 52 -3.26 13.88 -4.49
C ARG A 52 -4.72 14.12 -4.85
N GLY A 53 -5.13 15.37 -4.96
CA GLY A 53 -6.49 15.75 -5.28
C GLY A 53 -6.99 16.88 -4.42
N VAL A 54 -8.31 16.93 -4.23
CA VAL A 54 -8.98 18.03 -3.54
C VAL A 54 -9.98 17.54 -2.51
N ALA A 55 -10.22 18.36 -1.49
CA ALA A 55 -11.30 18.18 -0.53
C ALA A 55 -11.97 19.52 -0.28
N ASP A 56 -13.30 19.55 -0.29
CA ASP A 56 -14.09 20.72 0.08
C ASP A 56 -14.57 20.52 1.53
N ILE A 57 -14.13 21.39 2.44
CA ILE A 57 -14.48 21.32 3.87
C ILE A 57 -15.95 21.66 4.09
N GLU A 58 -16.47 22.65 3.35
CA GLU A 58 -17.83 23.14 3.57
C GLU A 58 -18.87 22.15 3.04
N ALA A 59 -18.59 21.57 1.87
CA ALA A 59 -19.43 20.51 1.31
C ALA A 59 -19.14 19.12 1.90
N GLU A 60 -18.09 18.98 2.73
CA GLU A 60 -17.57 17.71 3.24
C GLU A 60 -17.39 16.68 2.13
N THR A 61 -16.81 17.09 1.00
CA THR A 61 -16.57 16.22 -0.17
C THR A 61 -15.10 16.06 -0.47
N GLN A 62 -14.78 15.02 -1.24
CA GLN A 62 -13.42 14.73 -1.67
C GLN A 62 -13.39 14.17 -3.09
N ASP A 63 -12.26 14.38 -3.77
CA ASP A 63 -11.84 13.67 -4.98
C ASP A 63 -10.32 13.47 -4.87
N LEU A 64 -9.93 12.29 -4.39
CA LEU A 64 -8.56 11.95 -4.04
C LEU A 64 -8.11 10.72 -4.82
N LYS A 65 -6.92 10.81 -5.41
CA LYS A 65 -6.17 9.67 -5.93
C LYS A 65 -5.19 9.22 -4.85
N VAL A 66 -5.32 7.97 -4.43
CA VAL A 66 -4.60 7.40 -3.30
C VAL A 66 -3.83 6.17 -3.76
N ALA A 67 -2.51 6.18 -3.58
CA ALA A 67 -1.64 5.04 -3.81
C ALA A 67 -1.18 4.45 -2.47
N VAL A 68 -1.52 3.18 -2.22
CA VAL A 68 -1.16 2.44 -1.01
C VAL A 68 -0.07 1.43 -1.33
N GLN A 69 1.10 1.62 -0.74
CA GLN A 69 2.27 0.76 -0.90
C GLN A 69 2.57 0.04 0.42
N PRO A 70 2.27 -1.26 0.55
CA PRO A 70 2.58 -2.03 1.76
C PRO A 70 4.08 -2.07 2.07
N THR A 71 4.43 -2.11 3.36
CA THR A 71 5.80 -2.42 3.81
C THR A 71 5.97 -3.94 3.91
N LEU A 72 7.14 -4.46 3.54
CA LEU A 72 7.48 -5.86 3.73
C LEU A 72 8.22 -5.99 5.07
N SER A 73 7.75 -6.85 5.97
CA SER A 73 8.55 -7.18 7.15
C SER A 73 9.68 -8.12 6.75
N GLU A 74 10.84 -7.97 7.40
CA GLU A 74 12.00 -8.86 7.17
C GLU A 74 11.64 -10.34 7.37
N SER A 75 10.71 -10.64 8.28
CA SER A 75 10.20 -12.00 8.52
C SER A 75 9.46 -12.60 7.32
N VAL A 76 8.69 -11.80 6.57
CA VAL A 76 7.98 -12.27 5.36
C VAL A 76 8.98 -12.52 4.23
N ALA A 77 9.97 -11.64 4.07
CA ALA A 77 11.04 -11.82 3.10
C ALA A 77 11.89 -13.08 3.36
N VAL A 78 12.28 -13.30 4.63
CA VAL A 78 13.08 -14.47 5.04
C VAL A 78 12.27 -15.76 4.94
N GLY A 79 10.98 -15.76 5.31
CA GLY A 79 10.10 -16.91 5.16
C GLY A 79 9.93 -17.37 3.71
N ALA A 80 9.79 -16.43 2.77
CA ALA A 80 9.75 -16.73 1.34
C ALA A 80 11.08 -17.32 0.84
N ALA A 81 12.23 -16.82 1.32
CA ALA A 81 13.55 -17.31 0.95
C ALA A 81 13.87 -18.70 1.54
N ALA A 82 13.43 -18.99 2.77
CA ALA A 82 13.68 -20.28 3.43
C ALA A 82 12.98 -21.46 2.73
N GLY A 83 11.90 -21.22 1.98
CA GLY A 83 11.24 -22.22 1.14
C GLY A 83 12.09 -22.74 -0.03
N LEU A 84 13.24 -22.12 -0.31
CA LEU A 84 14.10 -22.43 -1.47
C LEU A 84 15.28 -23.39 -1.14
N VAL A 85 15.40 -23.87 0.10
CA VAL A 85 16.65 -24.47 0.63
C VAL A 85 16.86 -25.96 0.24
N ASN A 86 16.03 -26.61 -0.57
CA ASN A 86 16.32 -27.98 -1.08
C ASN A 86 16.74 -27.99 -2.58
N PRO A 87 18.06 -28.01 -2.91
CA PRO A 87 18.57 -27.70 -4.25
C PRO A 87 18.97 -28.93 -5.09
N VAL A 88 18.85 -30.17 -4.58
CA VAL A 88 19.35 -31.36 -5.31
C VAL A 88 18.43 -31.81 -6.46
N ALA A 89 17.20 -31.27 -6.54
CA ALA A 89 16.36 -31.32 -7.75
C ALA A 89 16.76 -30.27 -8.83
N GLY A 90 18.02 -29.81 -8.79
CA GLY A 90 18.47 -28.52 -9.33
C GLY A 90 18.85 -28.43 -10.81
N VAL A 91 18.78 -29.48 -11.64
CA VAL A 91 19.06 -29.32 -13.09
C VAL A 91 17.87 -28.71 -13.85
N VAL A 92 16.66 -28.82 -13.30
CA VAL A 92 15.51 -27.99 -13.73
C VAL A 92 15.70 -26.51 -13.35
N ALA A 93 16.62 -26.21 -12.43
CA ALA A 93 16.80 -24.87 -11.88
C ALA A 93 17.42 -23.85 -12.84
N TYR A 94 17.99 -24.27 -13.98
CA TYR A 94 18.45 -23.30 -14.99
C TYR A 94 17.27 -22.62 -15.71
N VAL A 95 16.12 -23.30 -15.86
CA VAL A 95 14.85 -22.66 -16.28
C VAL A 95 14.25 -21.84 -15.13
N ALA A 96 14.55 -22.21 -13.88
CA ALA A 96 14.17 -21.42 -12.72
C ALA A 96 14.91 -20.09 -12.62
N GLN A 97 16.13 -19.90 -13.17
CA GLN A 97 16.81 -18.59 -13.16
C GLN A 97 16.01 -17.50 -13.92
N LYS A 98 15.23 -17.89 -14.93
CA LYS A 98 14.34 -16.97 -15.65
C LYS A 98 13.01 -16.70 -14.93
N VAL A 99 12.62 -17.58 -13.99
CA VAL A 99 11.47 -17.41 -13.08
C VAL A 99 11.91 -16.70 -11.79
N LEU A 100 13.19 -16.78 -11.43
CA LEU A 100 13.87 -16.04 -10.36
C LEU A 100 14.38 -14.66 -10.80
N SER A 101 14.13 -14.24 -12.04
CA SER A 101 14.40 -12.85 -12.43
C SER A 101 13.35 -11.89 -11.88
N ASP A 102 12.35 -12.36 -11.13
CA ASP A 102 11.37 -11.47 -10.56
C ASP A 102 10.82 -11.93 -9.18
N PRO A 103 11.67 -12.13 -8.15
CA PRO A 103 11.17 -12.40 -6.80
C PRO A 103 10.66 -11.12 -6.10
N ILE A 104 10.89 -9.94 -6.70
CA ILE A 104 10.86 -8.61 -6.04
C ILE A 104 10.37 -7.47 -6.99
N GLU A 105 10.24 -7.69 -8.30
CA GLU A 105 10.26 -6.60 -9.31
C GLU A 105 8.90 -5.87 -9.47
N LYS A 106 7.85 -6.24 -8.71
CA LYS A 106 6.60 -5.49 -8.67
C LYS A 106 6.05 -5.32 -7.25
N PHE A 107 6.62 -4.39 -6.50
CA PHE A 107 5.94 -3.84 -5.33
C PHE A 107 4.68 -3.10 -5.80
N PHE A 108 3.55 -3.78 -5.76
CA PHE A 108 2.27 -3.23 -6.23
C PHE A 108 1.80 -2.12 -5.30
N ALA A 109 1.79 -0.88 -5.79
CA ALA A 109 0.92 0.13 -5.24
C ALA A 109 -0.52 -0.23 -5.64
N TYR A 110 -1.42 -0.25 -4.66
CA TYR A 110 -2.85 -0.26 -4.94
C TYR A 110 -3.30 1.18 -5.11
N GLU A 111 -3.82 1.50 -6.28
CA GLU A 111 -4.35 2.81 -6.55
C GLU A 111 -5.86 2.83 -6.39
N TYR A 112 -6.34 3.90 -5.76
CA TYR A 112 -7.74 4.15 -5.48
C TYR A 112 -8.09 5.57 -5.89
N VAL A 113 -9.31 5.75 -6.36
CA VAL A 113 -9.96 7.05 -6.47
C VAL A 113 -11.09 7.07 -5.45
N ILE A 114 -11.01 8.02 -4.52
CA ILE A 114 -11.99 8.22 -3.44
C ILE A 114 -12.74 9.50 -3.75
N THR A 115 -14.03 9.38 -4.02
CA THR A 115 -14.92 10.52 -4.27
C THR A 115 -16.10 10.54 -3.30
N GLY A 116 -17.00 11.51 -3.43
CA GLY A 116 -18.22 11.59 -2.63
C GLY A 116 -18.04 12.39 -1.35
N THR A 117 -18.98 12.22 -0.41
CA THR A 117 -18.93 12.91 0.88
C THR A 117 -18.02 12.16 1.85
N TRP A 118 -17.61 12.80 2.95
CA TRP A 118 -16.85 12.14 4.00
C TRP A 118 -17.67 11.07 4.74
N ALA A 119 -18.98 11.27 4.82
CA ALA A 119 -19.92 10.34 5.44
C ALA A 119 -20.27 9.14 4.55
N ASP A 120 -20.27 9.31 3.22
CA ASP A 120 -20.55 8.27 2.23
C ASP A 120 -19.53 8.31 1.08
N PRO A 121 -18.28 7.87 1.34
CA PRO A 121 -17.23 7.88 0.33
C PRO A 121 -17.39 6.76 -0.69
N VAL A 122 -17.21 7.09 -1.97
CA VAL A 122 -17.18 6.12 -3.07
C VAL A 122 -15.74 5.79 -3.40
N VAL A 123 -15.34 4.55 -3.13
CA VAL A 123 -13.97 4.07 -3.37
C VAL A 123 -13.95 3.19 -4.62
N SER A 124 -13.21 3.62 -5.64
CA SER A 124 -12.98 2.83 -6.84
C SER A 124 -11.50 2.47 -6.96
N LYS A 125 -11.20 1.22 -7.30
CA LYS A 125 -9.82 0.78 -7.53
C LYS A 125 -9.44 1.12 -8.96
N SER A 126 -8.43 1.98 -9.15
CA SER A 126 -7.79 2.07 -10.46
C SER A 126 -6.89 0.83 -10.61
N GLY A 127 -6.92 0.20 -11.79
CA GLY A 127 -6.23 -1.06 -12.03
C GLY A 127 -4.79 -0.99 -11.53
N SER A 128 -4.34 -2.03 -10.82
CA SER A 128 -2.98 -2.11 -10.31
C SER A 128 -1.98 -1.79 -11.44
N ALA A 129 -1.04 -0.86 -11.24
CA ALA A 129 0.04 -0.57 -12.20
C ALA A 129 0.84 -1.84 -12.61
N ALA A 130 0.68 -2.91 -11.84
CA ALA A 130 0.94 -4.30 -12.20
C ALA A 130 0.53 -4.73 -13.61
N ALA A 131 -0.68 -4.31 -14.02
CA ALA A 131 -1.39 -4.78 -15.19
C ALA A 131 -0.92 -4.02 -16.45
N ASP A 132 -0.61 -2.73 -16.35
CA ASP A 132 -0.10 -1.96 -17.49
C ASP A 132 1.31 -2.41 -17.90
N LEU A 133 2.15 -2.78 -16.92
CA LEU A 133 3.46 -3.38 -17.19
C LEU A 133 3.37 -4.81 -17.75
N ALA A 134 2.25 -5.53 -17.52
CA ALA A 134 2.02 -6.86 -18.08
C ALA A 134 1.38 -6.83 -19.48
N THR A 135 0.77 -5.71 -19.89
CA THR A 135 0.04 -5.62 -21.17
C THR A 135 0.88 -5.07 -22.31
N GLY A 136 2.17 -4.76 -22.10
CA GLY A 136 3.14 -4.52 -23.18
C GLY A 136 2.65 -3.53 -24.24
N ARG A 137 1.89 -2.49 -23.87
CA ARG A 137 1.54 -1.41 -24.80
C ARG A 137 2.75 -0.49 -24.89
N SER A 138 3.70 -0.91 -25.73
CA SER A 138 4.64 -0.03 -26.41
C SER A 138 3.82 0.99 -27.19
N ASP A 139 3.50 2.13 -26.58
CA ASP A 139 3.09 3.31 -27.35
C ASP A 139 4.38 3.89 -27.96
N GLY A 140 4.77 3.25 -29.06
CA GLY A 140 5.78 3.74 -29.98
C GLY A 140 5.19 4.94 -30.70
N GLY A 141 5.88 6.07 -30.59
CA GLY A 141 5.34 7.36 -30.94
C GLY A 141 4.86 7.54 -32.37
N ARG A 142 3.99 8.54 -32.51
CA ARG A 142 4.17 9.74 -33.35
C ARG A 142 3.28 10.85 -32.80
#